data_AF-W1P3K4-F1
#
_entry.id   AF-W1P3K4-F1
#
_cell.length_a   1.000
_cell.length_b   1.000
_cell.length_c   1.000
_cell.angle_alpha   90.00
_cell.angle_beta   90.00
_cell.angle_gamma   90.00
#
_symmetry.space_group_name_H-M   'P 1'
#
loop_
_entity.id
_entity.type
_entity.pdbx_description
1 polymer ?
#
loop_
_entity_poly.entity_id
_entity_poly.type
_entity_poly.pdbx_seq_one_letter_code
_entity_poly.pdbx_strand_id
1 'polypeptide(L)'
;MSPLNISHRQWLLMKDKRSLSFLTRVLWFSTNQGQEGEAMAPLPPPIRVGFTENAGRGIFATRKISLGDLIHKAQPVVAHPSPAYLHKVCYFCLKCVGMRTSASSWRSMSNEEISLLHEPITAHYACNESSPGSSGLDRSFRFCSVECEEHSKGFFEIEKRADWSTFDEHCRMNGLKYPFLVKRLACMVLSGAEPADCLDILQPASLSPGMIARMEEEFELLRCTFMEAGFKDEKIAILTKQWYVGVLARIRINAFRIELAGGISGDLLSMAAASVLAEAAVGNAVYILPSFYNHDCDPNVHILWLEDVNARLKALRDIEAGEELRICYIDASMSHNARQSILYEGLRPAIAMALWSELGLALKKSAESSWPKLGPKTIWTNFGPTPTSLILKASVA
;
A
#
# COMPACT_ATOMS: atom_id res chain seq x y z
N MET A 1 2.27 15.87 -40.35
CA MET A 1 2.56 14.95 -39.23
C MET A 1 3.81 15.47 -38.55
N SER A 2 3.64 16.17 -37.43
CA SER A 2 4.75 16.70 -36.64
C SER A 2 4.95 15.79 -35.42
N PRO A 3 6.17 15.33 -35.11
CA PRO A 3 6.42 14.46 -33.97
C PRO A 3 6.15 15.23 -32.67
N LEU A 4 5.36 14.61 -31.79
CA LEU A 4 5.07 15.11 -30.45
C LEU A 4 6.38 15.25 -29.66
N ASN A 5 6.69 16.50 -29.30
CA ASN A 5 7.85 16.92 -28.54
C ASN A 5 7.79 16.33 -27.11
N ILE A 6 8.62 15.32 -26.85
CA ILE A 6 8.98 14.93 -25.48
C ILE A 6 9.77 16.10 -24.89
N SER A 7 9.31 16.69 -23.78
CA SER A 7 10.02 17.82 -23.18
C SER A 7 11.43 17.37 -22.76
N HIS A 8 12.44 18.20 -23.05
CA HIS A 8 13.86 17.96 -22.78
C HIS A 8 14.16 17.57 -21.31
N ARG A 9 13.26 17.88 -20.36
CA ARG A 9 13.34 17.44 -18.95
C ARG A 9 13.06 15.95 -18.73
N GLN A 10 12.18 15.33 -19.50
CA GLN A 10 11.90 13.88 -19.42
C GLN A 10 13.07 13.05 -19.98
N TRP A 11 13.80 13.58 -20.97
CA TRP A 11 15.01 12.93 -21.49
C TRP A 11 16.18 12.98 -20.49
N LEU A 12 16.29 14.05 -19.69
CA LEU A 12 17.36 14.19 -18.68
C LEU A 12 17.23 13.23 -17.50
N LEU A 13 16.00 12.87 -17.09
CA LEU A 13 15.76 11.85 -16.05
C LEU A 13 16.21 10.44 -16.49
N MET A 14 16.29 10.18 -17.79
CA MET A 14 16.76 8.89 -18.34
C MET A 14 18.28 8.77 -18.41
N LYS A 15 19.04 9.86 -18.21
CA LYS A 15 20.51 9.83 -18.19
C LYS A 15 21.12 9.70 -16.80
N ASP A 16 20.32 9.64 -15.75
CA ASP A 16 20.87 9.41 -14.42
C ASP A 16 21.27 7.95 -14.26
N LYS A 17 22.59 7.70 -14.33
CA LYS A 17 23.21 6.39 -14.10
C LYS A 17 22.80 5.78 -12.74
N ARG A 18 22.32 6.61 -11.79
CA ARG A 18 21.81 6.15 -10.48
C ARG A 18 20.51 5.35 -10.59
N SER A 19 19.57 5.75 -11.45
CA SER A 19 18.28 5.06 -11.65
C SER A 19 18.43 3.67 -12.27
N LEU A 20 19.38 3.52 -13.22
CA LEU A 20 19.75 2.22 -13.77
C LEU A 20 20.40 1.32 -12.71
N SER A 21 21.28 1.86 -11.87
CA SER A 21 21.92 1.08 -10.80
C SER A 21 20.93 0.62 -9.73
N PHE A 22 19.89 1.41 -9.46
CA PHE A 22 18.82 1.08 -8.51
C PHE A 22 17.91 -0.02 -9.05
N LEU A 23 17.46 0.07 -10.31
CA LEU A 23 16.68 -0.99 -10.96
C LEU A 23 17.47 -2.31 -11.05
N THR A 24 18.78 -2.25 -11.27
CA THR A 24 19.65 -3.42 -11.27
C THR A 24 19.77 -4.05 -9.88
N ARG A 25 19.75 -3.26 -8.80
CA ARG A 25 19.74 -3.77 -7.42
C ARG A 25 18.39 -4.39 -7.03
N VAL A 26 17.27 -3.75 -7.36
CA VAL A 26 15.91 -4.25 -7.05
C VAL A 26 15.61 -5.59 -7.72
N LEU A 27 16.17 -5.83 -8.91
CA LEU A 27 16.05 -7.12 -9.61
C LEU A 27 16.99 -8.21 -9.08
N TRP A 28 18.05 -7.87 -8.33
CA TRP A 28 19.10 -8.81 -7.92
C TRP A 28 18.88 -9.41 -6.50
N PHE A 29 18.24 -8.70 -5.58
CA PHE A 29 18.13 -9.15 -4.17
C PHE A 29 17.06 -10.23 -3.87
N SER A 30 16.41 -10.83 -4.87
CA SER A 30 15.41 -11.88 -4.64
C SER A 30 15.97 -13.32 -4.62
N THR A 31 17.30 -13.49 -4.56
CA THR A 31 17.92 -14.83 -4.41
C THR A 31 18.79 -14.82 -3.16
N ASN A 32 18.28 -15.34 -2.04
CA ASN A 32 19.13 -15.64 -0.89
C ASN A 32 19.59 -17.10 -0.93
N GLN A 33 20.85 -17.24 -0.54
CA GLN A 33 21.76 -18.36 -0.68
C GLN A 33 21.32 -19.62 0.07
N GLY A 34 21.56 -20.78 -0.53
CA GLY A 34 21.42 -22.08 0.11
C GLY A 34 21.67 -23.26 -0.83
N GLN A 35 22.90 -23.78 -0.78
CA GLN A 35 23.41 -25.07 -1.27
C GLN A 35 23.68 -25.25 -2.78
N GLU A 36 24.99 -25.43 -3.06
CA GLU A 36 25.57 -25.88 -4.31
C GLU A 36 25.10 -27.30 -4.65
N GLY A 37 24.27 -27.38 -5.67
CA GLY A 37 24.06 -28.53 -6.54
C GLY A 37 23.64 -27.96 -7.89
N GLU A 38 24.06 -28.57 -9.00
CA GLU A 38 23.72 -28.14 -10.37
C GLU A 38 22.21 -28.21 -10.63
N ALA A 39 21.44 -27.29 -10.04
CA ALA A 39 20.08 -26.99 -10.36
C ALA A 39 20.10 -25.76 -11.27
N MET A 40 19.51 -25.89 -12.45
CA MET A 40 19.37 -24.81 -13.43
C MET A 40 18.90 -23.54 -12.71
N ALA A 41 19.71 -22.47 -12.75
CA ALA A 41 19.42 -21.24 -12.01
C ALA A 41 17.98 -20.80 -12.31
N PRO A 42 17.18 -20.46 -11.29
CA PRO A 42 15.79 -20.11 -11.49
C PRO A 42 15.68 -18.96 -12.49
N LEU A 43 14.84 -19.13 -13.51
CA LEU A 43 14.59 -18.09 -14.50
C LEU A 43 14.15 -16.80 -13.80
N PRO A 44 14.51 -15.62 -14.33
CA PRO A 44 14.02 -14.37 -13.76
C PRO A 44 12.48 -14.36 -13.76
N PRO A 45 11.86 -13.61 -12.83
CA PRO A 45 10.42 -13.41 -12.81
C PRO A 45 9.88 -13.08 -14.22
N PRO A 46 8.70 -13.60 -14.61
CA PRO A 46 8.17 -13.48 -15.97
C PRO A 46 7.61 -12.08 -16.27
N ILE A 47 8.30 -11.02 -15.85
CA ILE A 47 7.81 -9.65 -15.87
C ILE A 47 8.85 -8.65 -16.36
N ARG A 48 8.38 -7.55 -16.94
CA ARG A 48 9.16 -6.36 -17.25
C ARG A 48 8.39 -5.10 -16.89
N VAL A 49 9.09 -4.04 -16.50
CA VAL A 49 8.49 -2.70 -16.40
C VAL A 49 8.45 -2.08 -17.79
N GLY A 50 7.32 -1.49 -18.15
CA GLY A 50 7.13 -0.76 -19.41
C GLY A 50 6.29 0.49 -19.22
N PHE A 51 5.90 1.12 -20.32
CA PHE A 51 4.97 2.24 -20.34
C PHE A 51 3.65 1.81 -20.97
N THR A 52 2.55 2.28 -20.39
CA THR A 52 1.22 2.24 -20.97
C THR A 52 0.96 3.55 -21.73
N GLU A 53 -0.05 3.56 -22.60
CA GLU A 53 -0.40 4.77 -23.35
C GLU A 53 -0.90 5.90 -22.44
N ASN A 54 -1.67 5.55 -21.39
CA ASN A 54 -2.44 6.53 -20.61
C ASN A 54 -2.29 6.44 -19.08
N ALA A 55 -1.58 5.44 -18.54
CA ALA A 55 -1.43 5.22 -17.09
C ALA A 55 0.03 5.30 -16.61
N GLY A 56 0.96 5.73 -17.46
CA GLY A 56 2.36 5.87 -17.10
C GLY A 56 3.09 4.53 -17.14
N ARG A 57 3.71 4.12 -16.03
CA ARG A 57 4.43 2.84 -15.98
C ARG A 57 3.47 1.69 -15.72
N GLY A 58 3.81 0.50 -16.21
CA GLY A 58 3.07 -0.73 -15.96
C GLY A 58 3.99 -1.93 -15.89
N ILE A 59 3.46 -3.05 -15.41
CA ILE A 59 4.13 -4.35 -15.43
C ILE A 59 3.55 -5.19 -16.56
N PHE A 60 4.41 -5.86 -17.33
CA PHE A 60 4.01 -6.67 -18.47
C PHE A 60 4.60 -8.06 -18.37
N ALA A 61 3.82 -9.07 -18.75
CA ALA A 61 4.28 -10.45 -18.84
C ALA A 61 5.37 -10.59 -19.92
N THR A 62 6.46 -11.30 -19.65
CA THR A 62 7.51 -11.59 -20.65
C THR A 62 7.31 -12.93 -21.34
N ARG A 63 6.48 -13.80 -20.76
CA ARG A 63 6.11 -15.13 -21.25
C ARG A 63 4.73 -15.49 -20.71
N LYS A 64 4.13 -16.56 -21.24
CA LYS A 64 2.86 -17.07 -20.71
C LYS A 64 2.97 -17.42 -19.22
N ILE A 65 1.94 -17.10 -18.46
CA ILE A 65 1.80 -17.38 -17.02
C ILE A 65 0.47 -18.10 -16.84
N SER A 66 0.44 -19.20 -16.10
CA SER A 66 -0.77 -20.00 -15.91
C SER A 66 -1.56 -19.49 -14.71
N LEU A 67 -2.86 -19.76 -14.68
CA LEU A 67 -3.71 -19.54 -13.49
C LEU A 67 -3.03 -20.06 -12.21
N GLY A 68 -2.97 -19.23 -11.17
CA GLY A 68 -2.45 -19.58 -9.85
C GLY A 68 -0.94 -19.52 -9.69
N ASP A 69 -0.18 -19.33 -10.80
CA ASP A 69 1.27 -19.26 -10.78
C ASP A 69 1.77 -18.09 -9.91
N LEU A 70 2.85 -18.34 -9.16
CA LEU A 70 3.58 -17.28 -8.47
C LEU A 70 4.40 -16.49 -9.49
N ILE A 71 4.04 -15.21 -9.66
CA ILE A 71 4.71 -14.29 -10.58
C ILE A 71 6.00 -13.80 -9.96
N HIS A 72 5.92 -13.20 -8.77
CA HIS A 72 7.09 -12.82 -7.97
C HIS A 72 6.73 -12.58 -6.50
N LYS A 73 7.77 -12.43 -5.68
CA LYS A 73 7.67 -11.94 -4.29
C LYS A 73 8.19 -10.50 -4.23
N ALA A 74 7.79 -9.74 -3.22
CA ALA A 74 8.34 -8.41 -2.98
C ALA A 74 8.45 -8.13 -1.48
N GLN A 75 9.61 -7.61 -1.08
CA GLN A 75 9.84 -7.10 0.27
C GLN A 75 9.53 -5.60 0.30
N PRO A 76 8.99 -5.07 1.41
CA PRO A 76 8.72 -3.65 1.52
C PRO A 76 10.03 -2.86 1.68
N VAL A 77 10.06 -1.64 1.16
CA VAL A 77 11.09 -0.64 1.51
C VAL A 77 10.88 -0.18 2.94
N VAL A 78 9.62 0.10 3.31
CA VAL A 78 9.25 0.49 4.67
C VAL A 78 7.89 -0.10 5.00
N ALA A 79 7.77 -0.61 6.23
CA ALA A 79 6.54 -1.15 6.79
C ALA A 79 6.40 -0.66 8.22
N HIS A 80 5.19 -0.32 8.65
CA HIS A 80 4.91 0.08 10.02
C HIS A 80 3.61 -0.57 10.51
N PRO A 81 3.60 -1.20 11.70
CA PRO A 81 2.38 -1.76 12.27
C PRO A 81 1.34 -0.68 12.56
N SER A 82 0.07 -1.00 12.43
CA SER A 82 -0.99 -0.09 12.88
C SER A 82 -0.85 0.10 14.40
N PRO A 83 -1.10 1.29 14.97
CA PRO A 83 -0.96 1.54 16.40
C PRO A 83 -1.68 0.50 17.30
N ALA A 84 -2.86 0.05 16.89
CA ALA A 84 -3.64 -0.98 17.58
C ALA A 84 -2.97 -2.38 17.63
N TYR A 85 -1.97 -2.63 16.79
CA TYR A 85 -1.29 -3.94 16.65
C TYR A 85 0.17 -3.93 17.11
N LEU A 86 0.69 -2.82 17.63
CA LEU A 86 2.10 -2.69 18.03
C LEU A 86 2.59 -3.82 18.95
N HIS A 87 1.72 -4.35 19.81
CA HIS A 87 1.99 -5.43 20.76
C HIS A 87 1.54 -6.82 20.27
N LYS A 88 0.82 -6.88 19.14
CA LYS A 88 0.23 -8.11 18.56
C LYS A 88 1.04 -8.68 17.42
N VAL A 89 1.85 -7.85 16.75
CA VAL A 89 2.65 -8.25 15.60
C VAL A 89 4.13 -7.95 15.79
N CYS A 90 4.96 -8.60 14.98
CA CYS A 90 6.37 -8.32 14.90
C CYS A 90 6.58 -6.89 14.39
N TYR A 91 7.36 -6.12 15.11
CA TYR A 91 7.61 -4.72 14.80
C TYR A 91 8.35 -4.52 13.47
N PHE A 92 9.07 -5.54 13.00
CA PHE A 92 9.76 -5.55 11.72
C PHE A 92 8.89 -6.11 10.58
N CYS A 93 8.49 -7.39 10.66
CA CYS A 93 7.84 -8.10 9.55
C CYS A 93 6.30 -8.15 9.63
N LEU A 94 5.68 -7.56 10.65
CA LEU A 94 4.23 -7.58 10.87
C LEU A 94 3.59 -8.96 11.09
N LYS A 95 4.37 -10.04 11.17
CA LYS A 95 3.87 -11.38 11.54
C LYS A 95 3.24 -11.36 12.94
N CYS A 96 2.06 -11.95 13.13
CA CYS A 96 1.45 -12.07 14.47
C CYS A 96 2.41 -12.75 15.47
N VAL A 97 2.54 -12.19 16.68
CA VAL A 97 3.41 -12.69 17.76
C VAL A 97 2.57 -13.12 18.97
N GLY A 98 2.88 -14.28 19.55
CA GLY A 98 2.20 -14.79 20.75
C GLY A 98 1.06 -15.79 20.49
N MET A 99 0.95 -16.33 19.27
CA MET A 99 0.00 -17.39 18.93
C MET A 99 0.60 -18.77 19.19
N ARG A 100 -0.14 -19.64 19.90
CA ARG A 100 0.12 -21.08 19.92
C ARG A 100 -0.30 -21.65 18.56
N THR A 101 0.66 -22.15 17.81
CA THR A 101 0.40 -22.87 16.56
C THR A 101 -0.35 -24.17 16.86
N SER A 102 -1.56 -24.36 16.35
CA SER A 102 -2.09 -25.71 16.11
C SER A 102 -1.46 -26.27 14.82
N ALA A 103 -0.13 -26.42 14.82
CA ALA A 103 0.66 -26.90 13.68
C ALA A 103 0.52 -28.40 13.39
N SER A 104 -0.55 -29.06 13.86
CA SER A 104 -0.67 -30.52 13.78
C SER A 104 -1.42 -31.05 12.56
N SER A 105 -1.95 -30.21 11.65
CA SER A 105 -2.83 -30.73 10.58
C SER A 105 -2.25 -30.76 9.15
N TRP A 106 -1.11 -30.13 8.85
CA TRP A 106 -0.71 -29.93 7.44
C TRP A 106 0.44 -30.81 6.94
N ARG A 107 1.14 -31.54 7.82
CA ARG A 107 2.29 -32.38 7.42
C ARG A 107 1.89 -33.70 6.73
N SER A 108 0.61 -33.95 6.50
CA SER A 108 0.11 -35.27 6.09
C SER A 108 -0.83 -35.26 4.86
N MET A 109 -0.95 -34.16 4.12
CA MET A 109 -1.81 -34.12 2.91
C MET A 109 -0.99 -34.25 1.63
N SER A 110 -1.47 -35.09 0.72
CA SER A 110 -0.87 -35.36 -0.58
C SER A 110 -1.28 -34.31 -1.63
N ASN A 111 -0.46 -34.15 -2.69
CA ASN A 111 -0.67 -33.13 -3.72
C ASN A 111 -2.01 -33.25 -4.48
N GLU A 112 -2.64 -34.44 -4.48
CA GLU A 112 -3.93 -34.68 -5.14
C GLU A 112 -5.12 -34.13 -4.32
N GLU A 113 -4.99 -34.00 -3.01
CA GLU A 113 -6.04 -33.45 -2.13
C GLU A 113 -6.11 -31.92 -2.18
N ILE A 114 -5.02 -31.26 -2.58
CA ILE A 114 -4.95 -29.79 -2.77
C ILE A 114 -5.71 -29.38 -4.04
N SER A 115 -5.76 -30.25 -5.06
CA SER A 115 -6.36 -29.94 -6.37
C SER A 115 -7.89 -30.00 -6.39
N LEU A 116 -8.53 -30.56 -5.35
CA LEU A 116 -9.99 -30.76 -5.29
C LEU A 116 -10.72 -29.70 -4.44
N LEU A 117 -10.01 -28.72 -3.90
CA LEU A 117 -10.60 -27.68 -3.03
C LEU A 117 -11.12 -26.50 -3.87
N HIS A 118 -12.40 -26.56 -4.22
CA HIS A 118 -13.15 -25.50 -4.89
C HIS A 118 -13.72 -24.44 -3.91
N GLU A 119 -13.34 -24.47 -2.64
CA GLU A 119 -13.71 -23.49 -1.59
C GLU A 119 -12.43 -22.92 -0.95
N PRO A 120 -12.38 -21.61 -0.63
CA PRO A 120 -11.16 -20.98 -0.16
C PRO A 120 -10.72 -21.60 1.16
N ILE A 121 -9.51 -22.15 1.19
CA ILE A 121 -8.88 -22.70 2.38
C ILE A 121 -8.59 -21.54 3.35
N THR A 122 -9.53 -21.27 4.26
CA THR A 122 -9.35 -20.31 5.35
C THR A 122 -8.49 -20.95 6.44
N ALA A 123 -7.16 -20.90 6.27
CA ALA A 123 -6.25 -21.12 7.39
C ALA A 123 -6.40 -19.93 8.35
N HIS A 124 -7.20 -20.11 9.40
CA HIS A 124 -7.45 -19.09 10.42
C HIS A 124 -6.20 -18.85 11.29
N TYR A 125 -5.33 -17.92 10.90
CA TYR A 125 -4.28 -17.38 11.80
C TYR A 125 -4.84 -16.19 12.60
N ALA A 126 -5.46 -16.47 13.75
CA ALA A 126 -6.02 -15.43 14.60
C ALA A 126 -5.05 -14.88 15.66
N CYS A 127 -4.68 -13.60 15.57
CA CYS A 127 -4.06 -12.86 16.67
C CYS A 127 -5.05 -12.85 17.88
N ASN A 128 -4.81 -13.67 18.92
CA ASN A 128 -5.69 -13.80 20.10
C ASN A 128 -5.77 -12.50 20.93
N GLU A 129 -6.95 -12.22 21.50
CA GLU A 129 -7.20 -11.14 22.48
C GLU A 129 -6.78 -11.46 23.92
N SER A 130 -6.02 -12.54 24.15
CA SER A 130 -5.65 -12.93 25.51
C SER A 130 -4.58 -11.99 26.09
N SER A 131 -5.04 -10.94 26.77
CA SER A 131 -4.25 -10.04 27.61
C SER A 131 -3.58 -10.83 28.76
N PRO A 132 -2.24 -10.79 28.91
CA PRO A 132 -1.64 -11.03 30.21
C PRO A 132 -1.75 -9.73 31.01
N GLY A 133 -2.45 -9.77 32.13
CA GLY A 133 -2.34 -8.73 33.14
C GLY A 133 -0.90 -8.70 33.66
N SER A 134 -0.16 -7.63 33.38
CA SER A 134 1.03 -7.28 34.14
C SER A 134 1.22 -5.77 34.14
N SER A 135 1.06 -5.18 35.32
CA SER A 135 1.50 -3.84 35.68
C SER A 135 3.00 -3.69 35.43
N GLY A 136 3.39 -2.86 34.46
CA GLY A 136 4.78 -2.51 34.18
C GLY A 136 4.87 -1.77 32.85
N LEU A 137 5.14 -0.47 32.91
CA LEU A 137 5.28 0.41 31.75
C LEU A 137 6.66 0.17 31.11
N ASP A 138 6.83 -0.92 30.37
CA ASP A 138 7.99 -1.15 29.50
C ASP A 138 7.53 -1.24 28.04
N ARG A 139 8.20 -0.51 27.14
CA ARG A 139 7.70 -0.19 25.78
C ARG A 139 7.67 -1.46 24.90
N SER A 140 6.47 -2.05 24.88
CA SER A 140 5.95 -3.28 24.28
C SER A 140 6.11 -3.45 22.75
N PHE A 141 7.33 -3.38 22.21
CA PHE A 141 7.60 -3.84 20.84
C PHE A 141 8.07 -5.29 20.87
N ARG A 142 7.54 -6.12 19.95
CA ARG A 142 7.88 -7.55 19.88
C ARG A 142 8.55 -7.90 18.56
N PHE A 143 9.46 -8.86 18.59
CA PHE A 143 10.05 -9.49 17.41
C PHE A 143 9.71 -10.98 17.39
N CYS A 144 9.42 -11.53 16.20
CA CYS A 144 9.08 -12.96 16.09
C CYS A 144 10.32 -13.86 16.06
N SER A 145 11.50 -13.29 15.83
CA SER A 145 12.78 -14.01 15.78
C SER A 145 13.95 -13.05 16.02
N VAL A 146 15.13 -13.61 16.32
CA VAL A 146 16.38 -12.86 16.49
C VAL A 146 16.75 -12.15 15.19
N GLU A 147 16.55 -12.78 14.04
CA GLU A 147 16.85 -12.19 12.73
C GLU A 147 15.97 -10.94 12.47
N CYS A 148 14.70 -10.95 12.88
CA CYS A 148 13.85 -9.77 12.77
C CYS A 148 14.30 -8.63 13.68
N GLU A 149 14.78 -8.95 14.88
CA GLU A 149 15.36 -7.96 15.79
C GLU A 149 16.64 -7.36 15.20
N GLU A 150 17.56 -8.20 14.72
CA GLU A 150 18.81 -7.78 14.08
C GLU A 150 18.59 -6.92 12.83
N HIS A 151 17.71 -7.34 11.92
CA HIS A 151 17.37 -6.54 10.73
C HIS A 151 16.70 -5.20 11.08
N SER A 152 16.00 -5.11 12.21
CA SER A 152 15.36 -3.87 12.64
C SER A 152 16.32 -2.87 13.30
N LYS A 153 17.46 -3.36 13.80
CA LYS A 153 18.35 -2.64 14.73
C LYS A 153 18.70 -1.22 14.26
N GLY A 154 18.96 -1.04 12.97
CA GLY A 154 19.30 0.27 12.39
C GLY A 154 18.25 1.33 12.70
N PHE A 155 17.02 1.15 12.22
CA PHE A 155 15.95 2.13 12.46
C PHE A 155 15.42 2.08 13.89
N PHE A 156 15.40 0.90 14.51
CA PHE A 156 14.77 0.69 15.81
C PHE A 156 15.52 1.42 16.94
N GLU A 157 16.85 1.42 16.90
CA GLU A 157 17.66 2.13 17.89
C GLU A 157 17.56 3.66 17.74
N ILE A 158 17.33 4.16 16.51
CA ILE A 158 17.02 5.58 16.30
C ILE A 158 15.63 5.92 16.86
N GLU A 159 14.64 5.08 16.58
CA GLU A 159 13.25 5.28 17.02
C GLU A 159 13.12 5.24 18.55
N LYS A 160 13.84 4.34 19.24
CA LYS A 160 13.84 4.24 20.71
C LYS A 160 14.41 5.45 21.44
N ARG A 161 15.30 6.21 20.80
CA ARG A 161 15.98 7.36 21.42
C ARG A 161 15.09 8.58 21.55
N ALA A 162 13.97 8.62 20.84
CA ALA A 162 13.06 9.74 20.83
C ALA A 162 11.73 9.43 21.54
N ASP A 163 11.15 10.48 22.12
CA ASP A 163 9.78 10.45 22.61
C ASP A 163 8.81 10.84 21.49
N TRP A 164 8.06 9.87 21.00
CA TRP A 164 7.12 10.06 19.91
C TRP A 164 5.72 10.45 20.39
N SER A 165 5.49 10.64 21.69
CA SER A 165 4.15 10.82 22.26
C SER A 165 3.37 11.96 21.59
N THR A 166 4.00 13.12 21.39
CA THR A 166 3.37 14.28 20.72
C THR A 166 3.06 14.00 19.25
N PHE A 167 3.98 13.37 18.52
CA PHE A 167 3.81 13.02 17.11
C PHE A 167 2.72 11.96 16.92
N ASP A 168 2.76 10.90 17.73
CA ASP A 168 1.82 9.79 17.68
C ASP A 168 0.41 10.25 18.10
N GLU A 169 0.29 11.15 19.08
CA GLU A 169 -0.98 11.77 19.46
C GLU A 169 -1.55 12.65 18.34
N HIS A 170 -0.73 13.49 17.71
CA HIS A 170 -1.16 14.28 16.56
C HIS A 170 -1.70 13.38 15.44
N CYS A 171 -0.99 12.30 15.13
CA CYS A 171 -1.42 11.33 14.11
C CYS A 171 -2.74 10.66 14.50
N ARG A 172 -2.89 10.24 15.75
CA ARG A 172 -4.10 9.60 16.26
C ARG A 172 -5.31 10.54 16.20
N MET A 173 -5.16 11.77 16.69
CA MET A 173 -6.25 12.75 16.73
C MET A 173 -6.74 13.19 15.34
N ASN A 174 -5.86 13.10 14.34
CA ASN A 174 -6.18 13.47 12.95
C ASN A 174 -6.39 12.25 12.04
N GLY A 175 -6.43 11.02 12.57
CA GLY A 175 -6.63 9.80 11.77
C GLY A 175 -5.51 9.52 10.76
N LEU A 176 -4.31 10.04 10.98
CA LEU A 176 -3.19 9.97 10.04
C LEU A 176 -2.42 8.66 10.19
N LYS A 177 -2.48 7.81 9.17
CA LYS A 177 -1.78 6.50 9.17
C LYS A 177 -0.41 6.51 8.48
N TYR A 178 -0.22 7.38 7.48
CA TYR A 178 1.01 7.41 6.68
C TYR A 178 2.20 8.13 7.33
N PRO A 179 2.02 9.14 8.19
CA PRO A 179 3.15 9.73 8.93
C PRO A 179 3.96 8.71 9.74
N PHE A 180 3.36 7.61 10.21
CA PHE A 180 4.09 6.53 10.87
C PHE A 180 5.11 5.82 9.95
N LEU A 181 4.80 5.66 8.66
CA LEU A 181 5.75 5.15 7.67
C LEU A 181 6.87 6.16 7.40
N VAL A 182 6.54 7.46 7.32
CA VAL A 182 7.54 8.53 7.13
C VAL A 182 8.47 8.59 8.33
N LYS A 183 7.93 8.51 9.55
CA LYS A 183 8.69 8.41 10.81
C LYS A 183 9.70 7.27 10.74
N ARG A 184 9.25 6.06 10.40
CA ARG A 184 10.14 4.91 10.28
C ARG A 184 11.19 5.11 9.19
N LEU A 185 10.79 5.62 8.03
CA LEU A 185 11.73 5.88 6.95
C LEU A 185 12.79 6.91 7.34
N ALA A 186 12.41 7.96 8.09
CA ALA A 186 13.36 8.91 8.64
C ALA A 186 14.39 8.22 9.55
N CYS A 187 13.96 7.31 10.42
CA CYS A 187 14.87 6.50 11.24
C CYS A 187 15.77 5.57 10.40
N MET A 188 15.26 5.00 9.30
CA MET A 188 16.06 4.19 8.37
C MET A 188 17.10 5.05 7.64
N VAL A 189 16.75 6.27 7.24
CA VAL A 189 17.67 7.22 6.59
C VAL A 189 18.76 7.68 7.56
N LEU A 190 18.39 8.06 8.78
CA LEU A 190 19.34 8.52 9.80
C LEU A 190 20.29 7.41 10.29
N SER A 191 19.87 6.15 10.22
CA SER A 191 20.74 5.00 10.52
C SER A 191 21.59 4.56 9.34
N GLY A 192 21.36 5.11 8.14
CA GLY A 192 22.02 4.70 6.90
C GLY A 192 21.53 3.38 6.33
N ALA A 193 20.42 2.84 6.85
CA ALA A 193 19.79 1.61 6.35
C ALA A 193 19.17 1.81 4.96
N GLU A 194 18.62 3.01 4.69
CA GLU A 194 18.05 3.38 3.39
C GLU A 194 18.54 4.76 2.95
N PRO A 195 18.72 5.00 1.64
CA PRO A 195 19.00 6.33 1.15
C PRO A 195 17.73 7.21 1.17
N ALA A 196 17.92 8.53 1.29
CA ALA A 196 16.82 9.49 1.40
C ALA A 196 15.92 9.55 0.15
N ASP A 197 16.43 9.13 -1.00
CA ASP A 197 15.77 9.09 -2.31
C ASP A 197 15.22 7.70 -2.67
N CYS A 198 15.18 6.74 -1.74
CA CYS A 198 14.74 5.35 -2.00
C CYS A 198 13.33 5.23 -2.62
N LEU A 199 12.45 6.21 -2.39
CA LEU A 199 11.11 6.24 -2.95
C LEU A 199 10.97 7.14 -4.19
N ASP A 200 12.03 7.82 -4.66
CA ASP A 200 11.90 8.85 -5.70
C ASP A 200 11.35 8.33 -7.03
N ILE A 201 11.57 7.04 -7.29
CA ILE A 201 11.01 6.36 -8.44
C ILE A 201 9.48 6.25 -8.36
N LEU A 202 8.85 6.29 -7.19
CA LEU A 202 7.40 6.14 -7.05
C LEU A 202 6.64 7.41 -7.46
N GLN A 203 5.43 7.21 -7.98
CA GLN A 203 4.56 8.32 -8.37
C GLN A 203 4.13 9.10 -7.12
N PRO A 204 4.30 10.43 -7.05
CA PRO A 204 3.77 11.24 -5.96
C PRO A 204 2.29 11.57 -6.20
N ALA A 205 1.52 11.68 -5.12
CA ALA A 205 0.17 12.24 -5.13
C ALA A 205 0.19 13.70 -5.58
N SER A 206 -0.87 14.13 -6.26
CA SER A 206 -1.12 15.56 -6.49
C SER A 206 -1.58 16.21 -5.18
N LEU A 207 -0.85 17.20 -4.69
CA LEU A 207 -1.13 17.87 -3.41
C LEU A 207 -1.67 19.28 -3.63
N SER A 208 -2.69 19.67 -2.87
CA SER A 208 -3.13 21.07 -2.80
C SER A 208 -2.24 21.86 -1.84
N PRO A 209 -2.17 23.20 -1.95
CA PRO A 209 -1.40 24.03 -1.02
C PRO A 209 -1.78 23.81 0.45
N GLY A 210 -3.07 23.61 0.75
CA GLY A 210 -3.53 23.33 2.11
C GLY A 210 -3.10 21.96 2.63
N MET A 211 -2.95 20.96 1.75
CA MET A 211 -2.36 19.67 2.14
C MET A 211 -0.87 19.81 2.44
N ILE A 212 -0.14 20.58 1.61
CA ILE A 212 1.30 20.83 1.81
C ILE A 212 1.52 21.51 3.16
N ALA A 213 0.76 22.56 3.50
CA ALA A 213 0.89 23.26 4.77
C ALA A 213 0.74 22.33 5.98
N ARG A 214 -0.28 21.44 5.98
CA ARG A 214 -0.45 20.43 7.04
C ARG A 214 0.73 19.46 7.13
N MET A 215 1.23 18.99 5.99
CA MET A 215 2.40 18.11 5.97
C MET A 215 3.67 18.82 6.47
N GLU A 216 3.80 20.13 6.26
CA GLU A 216 4.89 20.91 6.83
C GLU A 216 4.79 21.06 8.35
N GLU A 217 3.57 21.19 8.91
CA GLU A 217 3.34 21.14 10.35
C GLU A 217 3.69 19.77 10.94
N GLU A 218 3.28 18.68 10.27
CA GLU A 218 3.66 17.31 10.61
C GLU A 218 5.18 17.10 10.60
N PHE A 219 5.88 17.73 9.64
CA PHE A 219 7.35 17.72 9.59
C PHE A 219 7.98 18.45 10.78
N GLU A 220 7.44 19.59 11.21
CA GLU A 220 7.98 20.30 12.37
C GLU A 220 7.88 19.43 13.63
N LEU A 221 6.78 18.69 13.82
CA LEU A 221 6.65 17.73 14.92
C LEU A 221 7.74 16.65 14.86
N LEU A 222 7.93 16.04 13.68
CA LEU A 222 8.98 15.03 13.48
C LEU A 222 10.38 15.61 13.78
N ARG A 223 10.68 16.82 13.29
CA ARG A 223 11.97 17.48 13.48
C ARG A 223 12.21 17.79 14.96
N CYS A 224 11.23 18.40 15.64
CA CYS A 224 11.31 18.70 17.08
C CYS A 224 11.58 17.44 17.90
N THR A 225 10.87 16.34 17.61
CA THR A 225 11.09 15.06 18.29
C THR A 225 12.54 14.56 18.17
N PHE A 226 13.16 14.68 16.99
CA PHE A 226 14.58 14.33 16.85
C PHE A 226 15.51 15.30 17.57
N MET A 227 15.24 16.61 17.54
CA MET A 227 16.06 17.60 18.21
C MET A 227 16.06 17.41 19.74
N GLU A 228 14.89 17.17 20.32
CA GLU A 228 14.71 16.87 21.74
C GLU A 228 15.42 15.57 22.17
N ALA A 229 15.51 14.60 21.26
CA ALA A 229 16.29 13.37 21.43
C ALA A 229 17.82 13.56 21.25
N GLY A 230 18.29 14.81 21.13
CA GLY A 230 19.71 15.16 21.05
C GLY A 230 20.35 14.90 19.68
N PHE A 231 19.56 14.77 18.62
CA PHE A 231 20.11 14.69 17.26
C PHE A 231 20.54 16.07 16.79
N LYS A 232 21.83 16.18 16.41
CA LYS A 232 22.40 17.44 15.90
C LYS A 232 21.78 17.84 14.57
N ASP A 233 21.63 19.14 14.34
CA ASP A 233 21.08 19.71 13.09
C ASP A 233 21.74 19.14 11.84
N GLU A 234 23.06 18.95 11.84
CA GLU A 234 23.81 18.37 10.71
C GLU A 234 23.33 16.96 10.33
N LYS A 235 22.99 16.13 11.33
CA LYS A 235 22.52 14.75 11.09
C LYS A 235 21.11 14.73 10.52
N ILE A 236 20.25 15.62 11.00
CA ILE A 236 18.85 15.70 10.55
C ILE A 236 18.65 16.65 9.36
N ALA A 237 19.70 17.35 8.90
CA ALA A 237 19.63 18.28 7.78
C ALA A 237 19.17 17.63 6.46
N ILE A 238 19.40 16.32 6.31
CA ILE A 238 18.89 15.54 5.16
C ILE A 238 17.36 15.46 5.14
N LEU A 239 16.73 15.55 6.32
CA LEU A 239 15.28 15.56 6.49
C LEU A 239 14.79 17.01 6.40
N THR A 240 14.38 17.41 5.21
CA THR A 240 13.81 18.74 4.92
C THR A 240 12.29 18.68 4.84
N LYS A 241 11.62 19.85 4.87
CA LYS A 241 10.18 19.95 4.56
C LYS A 241 9.87 19.33 3.20
N GLN A 242 10.68 19.65 2.19
CA GLN A 242 10.52 19.13 0.84
C GLN A 242 10.67 17.61 0.80
N TRP A 243 11.62 17.05 1.57
CA TRP A 243 11.77 15.61 1.72
C TRP A 243 10.53 14.99 2.34
N TYR A 244 10.04 15.52 3.47
CA TYR A 244 8.88 14.97 4.18
C TYR A 244 7.62 14.99 3.30
N VAL A 245 7.31 16.15 2.70
CA VAL A 245 6.17 16.33 1.79
C VAL A 245 6.31 15.38 0.58
N GLY A 246 7.50 15.30 -0.01
CA GLY A 246 7.78 14.45 -1.17
C GLY A 246 7.66 12.95 -0.88
N VAL A 247 8.12 12.50 0.27
CA VAL A 247 7.97 11.11 0.74
C VAL A 247 6.51 10.83 1.02
N LEU A 248 5.84 11.66 1.81
CA LEU A 248 4.44 11.44 2.19
C LEU A 248 3.51 11.46 0.98
N ALA A 249 3.75 12.33 -0.01
CA ALA A 249 3.03 12.33 -1.29
C ALA A 249 3.11 10.97 -1.99
N ARG A 250 4.26 10.32 -1.98
CA ARG A 250 4.47 9.00 -2.60
C ARG A 250 3.84 7.90 -1.77
N ILE A 251 4.06 7.90 -0.46
CA ILE A 251 3.45 6.91 0.43
C ILE A 251 1.92 6.91 0.27
N ARG A 252 1.28 8.08 0.15
CA ARG A 252 -0.18 8.21 0.07
C ARG A 252 -0.84 7.38 -1.03
N ILE A 253 -0.20 7.22 -2.19
CA ILE A 253 -0.77 6.51 -3.35
C ILE A 253 -0.04 5.20 -3.68
N ASN A 254 1.03 4.86 -2.96
CA ASN A 254 1.81 3.64 -3.17
C ASN A 254 1.82 2.71 -1.95
N ALA A 255 1.28 3.13 -0.81
CA ALA A 255 1.19 2.28 0.38
C ALA A 255 0.09 1.24 0.22
N PHE A 256 0.42 0.01 0.59
CA PHE A 256 -0.49 -1.10 0.69
C PHE A 256 -0.92 -1.30 2.14
N ARG A 257 -2.22 -1.55 2.31
CA ARG A 257 -2.80 -1.99 3.58
C ARG A 257 -2.47 -3.47 3.76
N ILE A 258 -1.85 -3.82 4.89
CA ILE A 258 -1.40 -5.19 5.15
C ILE A 258 -2.51 -5.96 5.86
N GLU A 259 -3.08 -6.90 5.13
CA GLU A 259 -4.10 -7.83 5.61
C GLU A 259 -3.52 -9.24 5.53
N LEU A 260 -3.26 -9.85 6.68
CA LEU A 260 -2.72 -11.21 6.73
C LEU A 260 -3.85 -12.21 6.47
N ALA A 261 -3.58 -13.22 5.65
CA ALA A 261 -4.57 -14.23 5.23
C ALA A 261 -5.20 -15.03 6.38
N GLY A 262 -4.59 -15.01 7.57
CA GLY A 262 -5.30 -15.35 8.79
C GLY A 262 -5.91 -14.12 9.42
N GLY A 263 -7.21 -13.95 9.23
CA GLY A 263 -7.97 -12.93 9.92
C GLY A 263 -7.88 -13.09 11.44
N ILE A 264 -8.07 -11.99 12.14
CA ILE A 264 -8.36 -11.98 13.57
C ILE A 264 -9.66 -12.78 13.75
N SER A 265 -9.64 -13.81 14.60
CA SER A 265 -10.87 -14.49 15.03
C SER A 265 -11.67 -13.52 15.92
N GLY A 266 -12.40 -12.61 15.29
CA GLY A 266 -13.50 -11.87 15.89
C GLY A 266 -14.81 -12.37 15.30
N ASP A 267 -15.90 -12.29 16.07
CA ASP A 267 -17.25 -12.52 15.55
C ASP A 267 -17.51 -11.65 14.30
N LEU A 268 -18.43 -12.09 13.42
CA LEU A 268 -18.75 -11.44 12.14
C LEU A 268 -19.04 -9.93 12.30
N LEU A 269 -19.61 -9.54 13.44
CA LEU A 269 -19.85 -8.16 13.84
C LEU A 269 -18.55 -7.36 14.08
N SER A 270 -17.54 -7.97 14.71
CA SER A 270 -16.22 -7.35 14.93
C SER A 270 -15.46 -7.20 13.62
N MET A 271 -15.57 -8.16 12.69
CA MET A 271 -14.97 -8.08 11.35
C MET A 271 -15.63 -7.00 10.49
N ALA A 272 -16.95 -6.88 10.56
CA ALA A 272 -17.70 -5.82 9.89
C ALA A 272 -17.34 -4.45 10.47
N ALA A 273 -17.27 -4.32 11.81
CA ALA A 273 -16.85 -3.10 12.48
C ALA A 273 -15.40 -2.70 12.14
N ALA A 274 -14.46 -3.65 12.14
CA ALA A 274 -13.06 -3.41 11.78
C ALA A 274 -12.85 -3.05 10.29
N SER A 275 -13.74 -3.55 9.42
CA SER A 275 -13.80 -3.17 8.01
C SER A 275 -14.34 -1.73 7.84
N VAL A 276 -15.36 -1.35 8.61
CA VAL A 276 -15.93 0.00 8.62
C VAL A 276 -14.99 1.02 9.25
N LEU A 277 -14.24 0.65 10.29
CA LEU A 277 -13.31 1.54 11.01
C LEU A 277 -11.93 1.66 10.33
N ALA A 278 -11.68 0.96 9.21
CA ALA A 278 -10.35 0.82 8.61
C ALA A 278 -9.28 0.19 9.54
N GLU A 279 -9.65 -0.36 10.70
CA GLU A 279 -8.78 -0.92 11.75
C GLU A 279 -8.43 -2.41 11.59
N ALA A 280 -8.96 -3.11 10.58
CA ALA A 280 -8.68 -4.54 10.36
C ALA A 280 -7.26 -4.88 9.88
N ALA A 281 -6.46 -3.89 9.46
CA ALA A 281 -5.12 -4.14 8.93
C ALA A 281 -4.04 -4.06 10.00
N VAL A 282 -3.15 -5.06 9.98
CA VAL A 282 -2.04 -5.16 10.93
C VAL A 282 -1.00 -4.04 10.75
N GLY A 283 -0.97 -3.40 9.58
CA GLY A 283 -0.10 -2.28 9.27
C GLY A 283 -0.22 -1.78 7.84
N ASN A 284 0.73 -0.93 7.47
CA ASN A 284 0.88 -0.45 6.09
C ASN A 284 2.32 -0.68 5.64
N ALA A 285 2.54 -0.82 4.34
CA ALA A 285 3.89 -0.91 3.78
C ALA A 285 3.98 -0.38 2.35
N VAL A 286 5.18 -0.02 1.91
CA VAL A 286 5.48 0.47 0.56
C VAL A 286 6.47 -0.46 -0.13
N TYR A 287 6.21 -0.82 -1.38
CA TYR A 287 7.05 -1.73 -2.18
C TYR A 287 7.35 -1.09 -3.53
N ILE A 288 8.59 -1.16 -4.02
CA ILE A 288 8.91 -0.54 -5.31
C ILE A 288 8.16 -1.21 -6.48
N LEU A 289 8.31 -2.52 -6.61
CA LEU A 289 7.82 -3.24 -7.79
C LEU A 289 6.28 -3.42 -7.80
N PRO A 290 5.62 -3.84 -6.70
CA PRO A 290 4.16 -3.83 -6.61
C PRO A 290 3.50 -2.48 -6.92
N SER A 291 4.16 -1.35 -6.60
CA SER A 291 3.64 -0.02 -6.90
C SER A 291 3.64 0.36 -8.39
N PHE A 292 4.17 -0.49 -9.28
CA PHE A 292 4.07 -0.29 -10.73
C PHE A 292 2.92 -1.09 -11.38
N TYR A 293 2.20 -1.92 -10.63
CA TYR A 293 1.01 -2.59 -11.15
C TYR A 293 -0.13 -1.59 -11.23
N ASN A 294 -0.70 -1.39 -12.41
CA ASN A 294 -1.85 -0.51 -12.59
C ASN A 294 -3.14 -1.15 -12.09
N HIS A 295 -4.16 -0.31 -11.93
CA HIS A 295 -5.49 -0.74 -11.50
C HIS A 295 -6.29 -1.40 -12.62
N ASP A 296 -6.97 -2.50 -12.31
CA ASP A 296 -8.19 -2.93 -12.98
C ASP A 296 -9.23 -3.38 -11.94
N CYS A 297 -10.51 -3.13 -12.18
CA CYS A 297 -11.61 -3.65 -11.36
C CYS A 297 -11.84 -5.16 -11.63
N ASP A 298 -11.40 -5.66 -12.79
CA ASP A 298 -11.32 -7.09 -13.13
C ASP A 298 -9.84 -7.49 -13.33
N PRO A 299 -9.06 -7.60 -12.24
CA PRO A 299 -7.62 -7.79 -12.33
C PRO A 299 -7.24 -9.19 -12.81
N ASN A 300 -6.10 -9.31 -13.48
CA ASN A 300 -5.49 -10.59 -13.84
C ASN A 300 -4.44 -11.06 -12.83
N VAL A 301 -4.08 -10.21 -11.84
CA VAL A 301 -3.13 -10.52 -10.76
C VAL A 301 -3.71 -10.14 -9.40
N HIS A 302 -3.44 -10.98 -8.40
CA HIS A 302 -3.74 -10.67 -7.01
C HIS A 302 -2.48 -10.61 -6.16
N ILE A 303 -2.46 -9.69 -5.19
CA ILE A 303 -1.38 -9.51 -4.22
C ILE A 303 -1.84 -10.03 -2.86
N LEU A 304 -1.01 -10.83 -2.21
CA LEU A 304 -1.33 -11.52 -0.96
C LEU A 304 -0.20 -11.37 0.07
N TRP A 305 -0.58 -11.24 1.33
CA TRP A 305 0.28 -11.35 2.50
C TRP A 305 -0.14 -12.57 3.32
N LEU A 306 0.65 -13.63 3.29
CA LEU A 306 0.27 -14.89 3.92
C LEU A 306 0.54 -14.87 5.44
N GLU A 307 1.79 -14.60 5.81
CA GLU A 307 2.24 -14.70 7.21
C GLU A 307 2.86 -13.40 7.73
N ASP A 308 3.35 -12.56 6.83
CA ASP A 308 4.15 -11.39 7.13
C ASP A 308 3.96 -10.32 6.04
N VAL A 309 4.72 -9.23 6.16
CA VAL A 309 4.71 -8.11 5.23
C VAL A 309 5.38 -8.42 3.89
N ASN A 310 5.83 -9.64 3.61
CA ASN A 310 6.37 -9.97 2.29
C ASN A 310 5.22 -10.30 1.33
N ALA A 311 5.05 -9.46 0.31
CA ALA A 311 4.00 -9.63 -0.69
C ALA A 311 4.30 -10.78 -1.64
N ARG A 312 3.24 -11.50 -2.06
CA ARG A 312 3.28 -12.49 -3.14
C ARG A 312 2.26 -12.10 -4.20
N LEU A 313 2.68 -12.09 -5.46
CA LEU A 313 1.80 -11.78 -6.59
C LEU A 313 1.53 -13.04 -7.39
N LYS A 314 0.26 -13.37 -7.56
CA LYS A 314 -0.20 -14.58 -8.26
C LYS A 314 -1.17 -14.25 -9.38
N ALA A 315 -1.11 -15.04 -10.45
CA ALA A 315 -2.04 -14.92 -11.56
C ALA A 315 -3.45 -15.40 -11.18
N LEU A 316 -4.47 -14.63 -11.54
CA LEU A 316 -5.90 -14.96 -11.35
C LEU A 316 -6.52 -15.70 -12.54
N ARG A 317 -5.79 -15.81 -13.64
CA ARG A 317 -6.12 -16.57 -14.85
C ARG A 317 -4.85 -16.80 -15.67
N ASP A 318 -4.96 -17.53 -16.77
CA ASP A 318 -3.91 -17.57 -17.78
C ASP A 318 -3.64 -16.15 -18.34
N ILE A 319 -2.36 -15.81 -18.51
CA ILE A 319 -1.88 -14.51 -18.98
C ILE A 319 -0.92 -14.74 -20.13
N GLU A 320 -1.16 -14.06 -21.26
CA GLU A 320 -0.33 -14.20 -22.44
C GLU A 320 0.92 -13.30 -22.39
N ALA A 321 1.94 -13.68 -23.16
CA ALA A 321 3.16 -12.88 -23.24
C ALA A 321 2.85 -11.47 -23.79
N GLY A 322 3.38 -10.44 -23.14
CA GLY A 322 3.15 -9.03 -23.49
C GLY A 322 1.93 -8.40 -22.86
N GLU A 323 1.04 -9.17 -22.22
CA GLU A 323 -0.14 -8.64 -21.52
C GLU A 323 0.27 -7.79 -20.30
N GLU A 324 -0.48 -6.71 -20.03
CA GLU A 324 -0.28 -5.89 -18.83
C GLU A 324 -0.84 -6.61 -17.59
N LEU A 325 -0.02 -6.69 -16.54
CA LEU A 325 -0.40 -7.21 -15.24
C LEU A 325 -1.00 -6.10 -14.38
N ARG A 326 -2.23 -6.31 -13.92
CA ARG A 326 -3.03 -5.33 -13.20
C ARG A 326 -3.62 -5.94 -11.94
N ILE A 327 -3.67 -5.13 -10.88
CA ILE A 327 -4.23 -5.49 -9.58
C ILE A 327 -5.46 -4.62 -9.28
N CYS A 328 -6.32 -5.03 -8.35
CA CYS A 328 -7.38 -4.16 -7.86
C CYS A 328 -6.88 -3.31 -6.69
N TYR A 329 -7.04 -1.98 -6.75
CA TYR A 329 -6.62 -1.07 -5.68
C TYR A 329 -7.67 -0.88 -4.59
N ILE A 330 -8.91 -1.24 -4.90
CA ILE A 330 -10.11 -0.93 -4.12
C ILE A 330 -10.98 -2.19 -4.00
N ASP A 331 -12.03 -2.12 -3.20
CA ASP A 331 -13.04 -3.17 -3.17
C ASP A 331 -13.88 -3.13 -4.47
N ALA A 332 -13.74 -4.15 -5.30
CA ALA A 332 -14.44 -4.28 -6.57
C ALA A 332 -15.96 -4.50 -6.38
N SER A 333 -16.41 -4.94 -5.19
CA SER A 333 -17.82 -5.17 -4.87
C SER A 333 -18.62 -3.87 -4.69
N MET A 334 -17.95 -2.75 -4.48
CA MET A 334 -18.57 -1.42 -4.37
C MET A 334 -19.29 -1.03 -5.67
N SER A 335 -20.28 -0.14 -5.60
CA SER A 335 -20.96 0.37 -6.79
C SER A 335 -19.98 1.10 -7.72
N HIS A 336 -20.27 1.08 -9.04
CA HIS A 336 -19.43 1.75 -10.04
C HIS A 336 -19.12 3.22 -9.68
N ASN A 337 -20.13 3.97 -9.26
CA ASN A 337 -19.97 5.38 -8.88
C ASN A 337 -19.07 5.53 -7.64
N ALA A 338 -19.21 4.66 -6.64
CA ALA A 338 -18.36 4.69 -5.46
C ALA A 338 -16.90 4.36 -5.79
N ARG A 339 -16.67 3.35 -6.64
CA ARG A 339 -15.34 3.02 -7.16
C ARG A 339 -14.72 4.20 -7.91
N GLN A 340 -15.48 4.84 -8.79
CA GLN A 340 -15.01 5.97 -9.56
C GLN A 340 -14.65 7.17 -8.67
N SER A 341 -15.48 7.50 -7.67
CA SER A 341 -15.17 8.57 -6.72
C SER A 341 -13.88 8.29 -5.96
N ILE A 342 -13.68 7.08 -5.43
CA ILE A 342 -12.46 6.73 -4.68
C ILE A 342 -11.21 6.81 -5.56
N LEU A 343 -11.27 6.28 -6.78
CA LEU A 343 -10.14 6.35 -7.72
C LEU A 343 -9.84 7.79 -8.13
N TYR A 344 -10.87 8.60 -8.34
CA TYR A 344 -10.73 10.01 -8.73
C TYR A 344 -10.22 10.91 -7.61
N GLU A 345 -10.66 10.68 -6.37
CA GLU A 345 -10.26 11.49 -5.22
C GLU A 345 -8.93 11.03 -4.63
N GLY A 346 -8.69 9.72 -4.59
CA GLY A 346 -7.54 9.11 -3.93
C GLY A 346 -6.31 8.91 -4.80
N LEU A 347 -6.46 8.71 -6.12
CA LEU A 347 -5.40 8.13 -6.96
C LEU A 347 -5.10 8.90 -8.26
N ARG A 348 -5.55 10.15 -8.39
CA ARG A 348 -5.42 10.97 -9.61
C ARG A 348 -4.13 10.73 -10.39
N PRO A 349 -4.17 10.04 -11.54
CA PRO A 349 -3.14 10.15 -12.56
C PRO A 349 -3.32 11.51 -13.23
N ALA A 350 -2.23 12.26 -13.42
CA ALA A 350 -2.26 13.57 -14.09
C ALA A 350 -2.86 13.54 -15.52
N ILE A 351 -3.08 12.35 -16.09
CA ILE A 351 -3.58 12.13 -17.45
C ILE A 351 -5.13 12.21 -17.52
N ALA A 352 -5.87 11.94 -16.44
CA ALA A 352 -7.34 11.96 -16.46
C ALA A 352 -7.93 13.38 -16.67
N MET A 353 -7.17 14.44 -16.38
CA MET A 353 -7.63 15.82 -16.62
C MET A 353 -7.70 16.20 -18.10
N ALA A 354 -6.85 15.62 -18.97
CA ALA A 354 -6.85 15.95 -20.40
C ALA A 354 -8.12 15.42 -21.09
N LEU A 355 -8.51 14.18 -20.80
CA LEU A 355 -9.72 13.57 -21.36
C LEU A 355 -11.01 14.20 -20.83
N TRP A 356 -11.03 14.69 -19.60
CA TRP A 356 -12.24 15.28 -19.01
C TRP A 356 -12.43 16.76 -19.35
N SER A 357 -11.37 17.51 -19.66
CA SER A 357 -11.53 18.84 -20.28
C SER A 357 -12.23 18.74 -21.63
N GLU A 358 -11.90 17.72 -22.44
CA GLU A 358 -12.51 17.53 -23.75
C GLU A 358 -13.91 16.91 -23.68
N LEU A 359 -14.13 15.88 -22.84
CA LEU A 359 -15.45 15.26 -22.63
C LEU A 359 -16.41 16.15 -21.83
N GLY A 360 -15.91 16.92 -20.87
CA GLY A 360 -16.72 17.85 -20.07
C GLY A 360 -17.24 19.03 -20.89
N LEU A 361 -16.46 19.54 -21.84
CA LEU A 361 -16.95 20.53 -22.81
C LEU A 361 -17.94 19.92 -23.83
N ALA A 362 -17.73 18.66 -24.24
CA ALA A 362 -18.61 17.97 -25.18
C ALA A 362 -19.99 17.66 -24.56
N LEU A 363 -20.03 17.19 -23.31
CA LEU A 363 -21.27 16.92 -22.58
C LEU A 363 -22.04 18.20 -22.24
N LYS A 364 -21.32 19.29 -21.92
CA LYS A 364 -21.96 20.59 -21.66
C LYS A 364 -22.61 21.19 -22.92
N LYS A 365 -21.96 21.05 -24.09
CA LYS A 365 -22.54 21.46 -25.39
C LYS A 365 -23.75 20.61 -25.80
N SER A 366 -23.74 19.30 -25.51
CA SER A 366 -24.86 18.40 -25.82
C SER A 366 -26.07 18.60 -24.89
N ALA A 367 -25.84 19.03 -23.64
CA ALA A 367 -26.91 19.30 -22.67
C ALA A 367 -27.62 20.64 -22.95
N GLU A 368 -26.91 21.64 -23.49
CA GLU A 368 -27.49 22.95 -23.83
C GLU A 368 -28.28 22.95 -25.16
N SER A 369 -28.04 21.99 -26.06
CA SER A 369 -28.73 21.91 -27.36
C SER A 369 -30.05 21.13 -27.37
N SER A 370 -30.44 20.53 -26.23
CA SER A 370 -31.39 19.39 -26.25
C SER A 370 -32.52 19.46 -25.23
N TRP A 371 -33.10 20.64 -24.91
CA TRP A 371 -34.35 20.71 -24.13
C TRP A 371 -35.29 21.82 -24.62
N PRO A 372 -36.57 21.52 -24.95
CA PRO A 372 -37.59 22.54 -25.18
C PRO A 372 -38.05 23.12 -23.83
N LYS A 373 -38.18 24.44 -23.75
CA LYS A 373 -38.69 25.16 -22.57
C LYS A 373 -40.17 24.82 -22.35
N LEU A 374 -40.48 24.12 -21.26
CA LEU A 374 -41.85 24.00 -20.73
C LEU A 374 -41.88 24.40 -19.25
N GLY A 375 -42.80 25.32 -18.93
CA GLY A 375 -42.98 25.94 -17.61
C GLY A 375 -43.74 25.08 -16.60
N PRO A 376 -43.96 25.58 -15.37
CA PRO A 376 -44.26 24.76 -14.21
C PRO A 376 -45.77 24.53 -14.03
N LYS A 377 -46.19 23.28 -13.84
CA LYS A 377 -47.43 22.96 -13.11
C LYS A 377 -47.28 21.68 -12.27
N THR A 378 -47.67 21.87 -11.02
CA THR A 378 -47.87 20.95 -9.90
C THR A 378 -48.98 19.91 -10.18
N ILE A 379 -48.92 18.72 -9.57
CA ILE A 379 -49.98 18.07 -8.74
C ILE A 379 -49.53 16.66 -8.29
N TRP A 380 -49.89 16.36 -7.03
CA TRP A 380 -49.57 15.19 -6.19
C TRP A 380 -50.44 13.95 -6.45
N THR A 381 -49.95 12.74 -6.14
CA THR A 381 -50.42 11.71 -5.15
C THR A 381 -50.46 10.33 -5.86
N ASN A 382 -50.23 9.12 -5.32
CA ASN A 382 -50.37 8.57 -3.96
C ASN A 382 -49.80 7.11 -3.81
N PHE A 383 -49.37 6.73 -2.59
CA PHE A 383 -49.17 5.39 -1.93
C PHE A 383 -48.21 4.35 -2.57
N GLY A 384 -47.22 3.68 -1.92
CA GLY A 384 -46.78 3.35 -0.53
C GLY A 384 -46.30 1.85 -0.51
N PRO A 385 -45.72 1.22 0.54
CA PRO A 385 -44.76 1.63 1.57
C PRO A 385 -43.38 0.90 1.46
N THR A 386 -42.42 1.32 2.29
CA THR A 386 -41.03 0.82 2.47
C THR A 386 -40.93 -0.60 3.09
N PRO A 387 -39.73 -1.21 3.09
CA PRO A 387 -38.96 -1.18 4.34
C PRO A 387 -37.48 -0.78 4.13
N THR A 388 -37.15 0.35 4.77
CA THR A 388 -35.95 0.66 5.54
C THR A 388 -34.74 -0.27 5.40
N SER A 389 -33.71 0.18 4.68
CA SER A 389 -32.32 -0.15 5.02
C SER A 389 -31.56 1.16 5.25
N LEU A 390 -30.86 1.20 6.38
CA LEU A 390 -30.27 2.40 6.96
C LEU A 390 -29.26 3.05 6.01
N ILE A 391 -29.49 4.33 5.76
CA ILE A 391 -28.51 5.28 5.25
C ILE A 391 -27.45 5.49 6.34
N LEU A 392 -26.28 4.88 6.19
CA LEU A 392 -25.07 5.31 6.90
C LEU A 392 -24.29 6.25 5.99
N LYS A 393 -24.39 7.55 6.31
CA LYS A 393 -23.52 8.60 5.79
C LYS A 393 -22.06 8.24 6.10
N ALA A 394 -21.26 8.02 5.06
CA ALA A 394 -19.81 8.08 5.20
C ALA A 394 -19.43 9.54 5.50
N SER A 395 -18.99 9.80 6.73
CA SER A 395 -18.32 11.06 7.05
C SER A 395 -16.97 11.06 6.38
N VAL A 396 -16.78 12.06 5.52
CA VAL A 396 -15.48 12.53 5.07
C VAL A 396 -14.85 13.25 6.27
N ALA A 397 -13.76 12.70 6.78
CA ALA A 397 -12.78 13.40 7.61
C ALA A 397 -11.39 12.80 7.31
#